data_AF-A0A367RWK1-F1
#
_entry.id   AF-A0A367RWK1-F1
#
_cell.length_a   1.000
_cell.length_b   1.000
_cell.length_c   1.000
_cell.angle_alpha   90.00
_cell.angle_beta   90.00
_cell.angle_gamma   90.00
#
_symmetry.space_group_name_H-M   'P 1'
#
loop_
_entity.id
_entity.type
_entity.pdbx_description
1 polymer ?
#
loop_
_entity_poly.entity_id
_entity_poly.type
_entity_poly.pdbx_seq_one_letter_code
_entity_poly.pdbx_strand_id
1 'polypeptide(L)'
;MGVPQGGTISPLLANIALHGMENRIKQVALSLPGCKAANYTAISLIRFADDFLILHKDLPVIQRCQQIISEWLSQLGLELKPSKTRISHTLNMYEGKVGFDFLGFTVRQFPVGKYHSGKSSSGKLLGYKTLITPSKAKLKTHTQKIGKLIDEHKVVPQSDLIAHLNPVIRGWTNYYSCVVSKRIFNQADTTLFSQLKAWAEHRHPNKSSRWSCQKYWQTVGSDNWVFKPHNQKIRLLKHRETPIVRHIQVQGSRSPFDGDWVYWSSRMGKHPEAPIRVATLLKMQKGKCTHCGLFFHHEDLMEIDHKIPRSQGGKDSYDNLQLLHGHCHDAKTTADNAVTVPEIDEDYLNCNPF
;
A
#
# COMPACT_ATOMS: atom_id res chain seq x y z
N MET A 1 -4.13 -34.89 4.45
CA MET A 1 -2.74 -34.57 4.05
C MET A 1 -2.55 -33.08 4.19
N GLY A 2 -1.89 -32.64 5.28
CA GLY A 2 -1.60 -31.22 5.49
C GLY A 2 -0.51 -30.77 4.54
N VAL A 3 -0.68 -29.59 3.93
CA VAL A 3 0.39 -28.98 3.13
C VAL A 3 1.54 -28.62 4.08
N PRO A 4 2.80 -29.01 3.79
CA PRO A 4 3.93 -28.63 4.62
C PRO A 4 3.99 -27.10 4.76
N GLN A 5 3.97 -26.62 6.01
CA GLN A 5 4.04 -25.20 6.33
C GLN A 5 5.35 -24.63 5.80
N GLY A 6 5.29 -23.90 4.68
CA GLY A 6 6.47 -23.31 4.02
C GLY A 6 6.55 -23.54 2.50
N GLY A 7 5.69 -24.39 1.93
CA GLY A 7 5.59 -24.51 0.47
C GLY A 7 5.04 -23.22 -0.16
N THR A 8 5.70 -22.69 -1.19
CA THR A 8 5.28 -21.50 -1.94
C THR A 8 3.86 -21.59 -2.52
N ILE A 9 3.34 -22.82 -2.68
CA ILE A 9 2.00 -23.14 -3.19
C ILE A 9 0.91 -23.09 -2.09
N SER A 10 1.28 -23.19 -0.82
CA SER A 10 0.32 -23.25 0.30
C SER A 10 -0.63 -22.04 0.38
N PRO A 11 -0.16 -20.78 0.24
CA PRO A 11 -1.04 -19.61 0.22
C PRO A 11 -2.02 -19.61 -0.94
N LEU A 12 -1.60 -20.14 -2.10
CA LEU A 12 -2.46 -20.25 -3.28
C LEU A 12 -3.57 -21.27 -3.06
N LEU A 13 -3.23 -22.46 -2.55
CA LEU A 13 -4.21 -23.50 -2.25
C LEU A 13 -5.21 -23.05 -1.17
N ALA A 14 -4.75 -22.34 -0.14
CA ALA A 14 -5.64 -21.74 0.86
C ALA A 14 -6.60 -20.72 0.24
N ASN A 15 -6.11 -19.88 -0.68
CA ASN A 15 -6.96 -18.92 -1.40
C ASN A 15 -8.00 -19.61 -2.30
N ILE A 16 -7.65 -20.72 -2.95
CA ILE A 16 -8.56 -21.50 -3.79
C ILE A 16 -9.61 -22.21 -2.92
N ALA A 17 -9.17 -22.89 -1.85
CA ALA A 17 -10.08 -23.61 -0.96
C ALA A 17 -11.07 -22.67 -0.26
N LEU A 18 -10.63 -21.45 0.09
CA LEU A 18 -11.47 -20.45 0.74
C LEU A 18 -12.24 -19.55 -0.27
N HIS A 19 -12.08 -19.81 -1.58
CA HIS A 19 -12.83 -19.12 -2.62
C HIS A 19 -14.30 -19.52 -2.53
N GLY A 20 -15.20 -18.54 -2.50
CA GLY A 20 -16.65 -18.78 -2.33
C GLY A 20 -17.18 -18.54 -0.91
N MET A 21 -16.32 -18.39 0.11
CA MET A 21 -16.74 -17.99 1.46
C MET A 21 -17.54 -16.68 1.44
N GLU A 22 -17.08 -15.70 0.65
CA GLU A 22 -17.76 -14.41 0.49
C GLU A 22 -19.16 -14.58 -0.11
N ASN A 23 -19.30 -15.44 -1.13
CA ASN A 23 -20.58 -15.73 -1.76
C ASN A 23 -21.54 -16.39 -0.76
N ARG A 24 -21.04 -17.31 0.07
CA ARG A 24 -21.84 -17.95 1.12
C ARG A 24 -22.38 -16.93 2.12
N ILE A 25 -21.54 -16.03 2.62
CA ILE A 25 -21.97 -14.96 3.54
C ILE A 25 -22.97 -14.02 2.87
N LYS A 26 -22.75 -13.67 1.61
CA LYS A 26 -23.66 -12.81 0.83
C LYS A 26 -25.03 -13.46 0.63
N GLN A 27 -25.10 -14.77 0.41
CA GLN A 27 -26.38 -15.49 0.36
C GLN A 27 -27.14 -15.39 1.70
N VAL A 28 -26.43 -15.46 2.83
CA VAL A 28 -27.03 -15.25 4.15
C VAL A 28 -27.57 -13.84 4.28
N ALA A 29 -26.83 -12.83 3.80
CA ALA A 29 -27.28 -11.45 3.79
C ALA A 29 -28.62 -11.28 3.06
N LEU A 30 -28.81 -11.97 1.93
CA LEU A 30 -30.06 -11.95 1.17
C LEU A 30 -31.24 -12.65 1.89
N SER A 31 -30.94 -13.53 2.85
CA SER A 31 -31.94 -14.23 3.67
C SER A 31 -32.38 -13.45 4.92
N LEU A 32 -31.69 -12.35 5.24
CA LEU A 32 -32.06 -11.50 6.37
C LEU A 32 -33.33 -10.69 6.06
N PRO A 33 -34.21 -10.46 7.05
CA PRO A 33 -35.39 -9.63 6.87
C PRO A 33 -35.02 -8.19 6.47
N GLY A 34 -35.89 -7.55 5.69
CA GLY A 34 -35.71 -6.18 5.20
C GLY A 34 -35.24 -6.10 3.74
N CYS A 35 -34.62 -4.98 3.39
CA CYS A 35 -34.18 -4.73 2.01
C CYS A 35 -32.94 -5.57 1.67
N LYS A 36 -33.09 -6.51 0.73
CA LYS A 36 -32.03 -7.42 0.28
C LYS A 36 -30.77 -6.67 -0.17
N ALA A 37 -30.93 -5.58 -0.92
CA ALA A 37 -29.80 -4.78 -1.40
C ALA A 37 -29.03 -4.12 -0.24
N ALA A 38 -29.74 -3.59 0.76
CA ALA A 38 -29.12 -3.00 1.95
C ALA A 38 -28.39 -4.08 2.77
N ASN A 39 -29.01 -5.24 2.98
CA ASN A 39 -28.42 -6.34 3.73
C ASN A 39 -27.13 -6.87 3.06
N TYR A 40 -27.14 -6.99 1.72
CA TYR A 40 -25.97 -7.39 0.94
C TYR A 40 -24.77 -6.47 1.18
N THR A 41 -25.00 -5.16 1.30
CA THR A 41 -23.93 -4.18 1.57
C THR A 41 -23.57 -4.06 3.05
N ALA A 42 -24.46 -4.47 3.97
CA ALA A 42 -24.27 -4.29 5.40
C ALA A 42 -23.27 -5.28 6.02
N ILE A 43 -23.15 -6.49 5.46
CA ILE A 43 -22.17 -7.48 5.90
C ILE A 43 -20.90 -7.32 5.07
N SER A 44 -19.77 -7.04 5.72
CA SER A 44 -18.47 -6.96 5.06
C SER A 44 -17.57 -8.11 5.52
N LEU A 45 -17.14 -8.95 4.57
CA LEU A 45 -16.09 -9.94 4.77
C LEU A 45 -14.75 -9.37 4.28
N ILE A 46 -13.76 -9.34 5.15
CA ILE A 46 -12.38 -8.98 4.81
C ILE A 46 -11.53 -10.23 5.05
N ARG A 47 -10.85 -10.72 4.01
CA ARG A 47 -10.03 -11.95 4.08
C ARG A 47 -8.59 -11.66 3.67
N PHE A 48 -7.65 -12.28 4.38
CA PHE A 48 -6.23 -12.29 4.06
C PHE A 48 -5.67 -13.69 4.34
N ALA A 49 -5.40 -14.46 3.27
CA ALA A 49 -5.05 -15.88 3.36
C ALA A 49 -6.10 -16.64 4.21
N ASP A 50 -5.67 -17.22 5.35
CA ASP A 50 -6.49 -17.95 6.32
C ASP A 50 -7.16 -17.06 7.38
N ASP A 51 -6.65 -15.85 7.60
CA ASP A 51 -7.23 -14.89 8.55
C ASP A 51 -8.36 -14.08 7.88
N PHE A 52 -9.51 -13.94 8.55
CA PHE A 52 -10.62 -13.14 8.05
C PHE A 52 -11.39 -12.40 9.17
N LEU A 53 -12.14 -11.38 8.77
CA LEU A 53 -13.00 -10.57 9.62
C LEU A 53 -14.38 -10.43 8.99
N ILE A 54 -15.40 -10.47 9.82
CA ILE A 54 -16.78 -10.19 9.44
C ILE A 54 -17.23 -8.97 10.23
N LEU A 55 -17.68 -7.94 9.52
CA LEU A 55 -18.18 -6.72 10.12
C LEU A 55 -19.67 -6.59 9.85
N HIS A 56 -20.42 -6.34 10.91
CA HIS A 56 -21.84 -6.04 10.88
C HIS A 56 -22.21 -5.22 12.12
N LYS A 57 -23.29 -4.44 12.04
CA LYS A 57 -23.76 -3.59 13.14
C LYS A 57 -24.42 -4.39 14.28
N ASP A 58 -25.06 -5.50 13.95
CA ASP A 58 -25.86 -6.32 14.89
C ASP A 58 -25.13 -7.61 15.27
N LEU A 59 -25.02 -7.86 16.58
CA LEU A 59 -24.39 -9.04 17.15
C LEU A 59 -25.06 -10.38 16.75
N PRO A 60 -26.41 -10.51 16.72
CA PRO A 60 -27.05 -11.76 16.33
C PRO A 60 -26.70 -12.20 14.90
N VAL A 61 -26.50 -11.24 13.99
CA VAL A 61 -26.09 -11.52 12.61
C VAL A 61 -24.66 -12.05 12.57
N ILE A 62 -23.74 -11.49 13.39
CA ILE A 62 -22.37 -12.00 13.50
C ILE A 62 -22.36 -13.43 14.03
N GLN A 63 -23.13 -13.73 15.07
CA GLN A 63 -23.24 -15.08 15.63
C GLN A 63 -23.79 -16.08 14.60
N ARG A 64 -24.82 -15.68 13.83
CA ARG A 64 -25.34 -16.50 12.73
C ARG A 64 -24.30 -16.71 11.63
N CYS A 65 -23.54 -15.68 11.27
CA CYS A 65 -22.44 -15.81 10.29
C CYS A 65 -21.36 -16.77 10.79
N GLN A 66 -21.02 -16.73 12.08
CA GLN A 66 -20.04 -17.65 12.69
C GLN A 66 -20.50 -19.11 12.58
N GLN A 67 -21.78 -19.41 12.84
CA GLN A 67 -22.34 -20.76 12.70
C GLN A 67 -22.25 -21.24 11.25
N ILE A 68 -22.72 -20.43 10.31
CA ILE A 68 -22.77 -20.80 8.88
C ILE A 68 -21.38 -21.00 8.29
N ILE A 69 -20.40 -20.20 8.72
CA ILE A 69 -19.01 -20.39 8.29
C ILE A 69 -18.40 -21.64 8.91
N SER A 70 -18.75 -21.96 10.16
CA SER A 70 -18.29 -23.20 10.79
C SER A 70 -18.83 -24.42 10.04
N GLU A 71 -20.12 -24.41 9.67
CA GLU A 71 -20.73 -25.46 8.84
C GLU A 71 -20.13 -25.53 7.43
N TRP A 72 -19.82 -24.39 6.83
CA TRP A 72 -19.20 -24.36 5.50
C TRP A 72 -17.75 -24.86 5.53
N LEU A 73 -16.99 -24.49 6.56
CA LEU A 73 -15.62 -24.96 6.74
C LEU A 73 -15.56 -26.45 7.06
N SER A 74 -16.53 -26.99 7.81
CA SER A 74 -16.56 -28.42 8.13
C SER A 74 -16.76 -29.28 6.87
N GLN A 75 -17.52 -28.80 5.88
CA GLN A 75 -17.63 -29.45 4.56
C GLN A 75 -16.29 -29.52 3.82
N LEU A 76 -15.37 -28.59 4.08
CA LEU A 76 -14.01 -28.57 3.53
C LEU A 76 -13.00 -29.32 4.42
N GLY A 77 -13.43 -29.90 5.53
CA GLY A 77 -12.55 -30.54 6.52
C GLY A 77 -11.72 -29.55 7.34
N LEU A 78 -12.18 -28.30 7.48
CA LEU A 78 -11.54 -27.23 8.24
C LEU A 78 -12.39 -26.85 9.46
N GLU A 79 -11.71 -26.43 10.53
CA GLU A 79 -12.38 -25.99 11.76
C GLU A 79 -11.83 -24.64 12.23
N LEU A 80 -12.72 -23.82 12.79
CA LEU A 80 -12.31 -22.58 13.43
C LEU A 80 -11.65 -22.86 14.77
N LYS A 81 -10.43 -22.36 14.95
CA LYS A 81 -9.71 -22.49 16.22
C LYS A 81 -10.38 -21.59 17.29
N PRO A 82 -11.03 -22.14 18.34
CA PRO A 82 -11.78 -21.34 19.31
C PRO A 82 -10.91 -20.32 20.04
N SER A 83 -9.62 -20.62 20.24
CA SER A 83 -8.68 -19.71 20.89
C SER A 83 -8.30 -18.49 20.04
N LYS A 84 -8.53 -18.53 18.73
CA LYS A 84 -8.22 -17.43 17.79
C LYS A 84 -9.48 -16.64 17.42
N THR A 85 -10.62 -17.32 17.33
CA THR A 85 -11.90 -16.71 16.99
C THR A 85 -12.45 -15.94 18.18
N ARG A 86 -12.80 -14.67 17.96
CA ARG A 86 -13.40 -13.81 18.98
C ARG A 86 -14.39 -12.84 18.36
N ILE A 87 -15.42 -12.48 19.11
CA ILE A 87 -16.30 -11.38 18.76
C ILE A 87 -15.85 -10.16 19.55
N SER A 88 -15.86 -9.00 18.92
CA SER A 88 -15.48 -7.74 19.58
C SER A 88 -16.28 -6.60 19.02
N HIS A 89 -16.53 -5.60 19.85
CA HIS A 89 -17.15 -4.36 19.43
C HIS A 89 -16.08 -3.28 19.27
N THR A 90 -16.16 -2.47 18.22
CA THR A 90 -15.16 -1.43 17.89
C THR A 90 -15.17 -0.25 18.86
N LEU A 91 -16.35 0.16 19.32
CA LEU A 91 -16.57 1.29 20.25
C LEU A 91 -16.77 0.88 21.71
N ASN A 92 -17.70 -0.04 21.97
CA ASN A 92 -18.09 -0.48 23.30
C ASN A 92 -17.27 -1.67 23.78
N MET A 93 -17.24 -1.88 25.09
CA MET A 93 -16.59 -3.04 25.70
C MET A 93 -17.45 -4.28 25.49
N TYR A 94 -16.86 -5.31 24.91
CA TYR A 94 -17.50 -6.60 24.71
C TYR A 94 -16.47 -7.69 25.06
N GLU A 95 -16.83 -8.65 25.90
CA GLU A 95 -15.93 -9.72 26.37
C GLU A 95 -14.58 -9.20 26.89
N GLY A 96 -14.61 -8.10 27.67
CA GLY A 96 -13.42 -7.56 28.32
C GLY A 96 -12.52 -6.69 27.43
N LYS A 97 -12.84 -6.50 26.13
CA LYS A 97 -12.00 -5.76 25.19
C LYS A 97 -12.80 -4.79 24.33
N VAL A 98 -12.12 -3.76 23.83
CA VAL A 98 -12.66 -2.77 22.88
C VAL A 98 -11.77 -2.75 21.65
N GLY A 99 -12.37 -2.92 20.48
CA GLY A 99 -11.66 -3.09 19.22
C GLY A 99 -11.03 -4.46 19.05
N PHE A 100 -10.38 -4.65 17.91
CA PHE A 100 -9.71 -5.90 17.54
C PHE A 100 -8.36 -5.64 16.89
N ASP A 101 -7.54 -6.68 16.87
CA ASP A 101 -6.29 -6.72 16.12
C ASP A 101 -6.47 -7.59 14.88
N PHE A 102 -5.98 -7.11 13.73
CA PHE A 102 -5.96 -7.83 12.46
C PHE A 102 -4.71 -7.47 11.67
N LEU A 103 -3.97 -8.46 11.18
CA LEU A 103 -2.71 -8.28 10.41
C LEU A 103 -1.67 -7.35 11.07
N GLY A 104 -1.68 -7.30 12.40
CA GLY A 104 -0.78 -6.43 13.17
C GLY A 104 -1.26 -4.97 13.33
N PHE A 105 -2.50 -4.67 12.97
CA PHE A 105 -3.17 -3.40 13.19
C PHE A 105 -4.25 -3.54 14.26
N THR A 106 -4.30 -2.61 15.20
CA THR A 106 -5.41 -2.46 16.14
C THR A 106 -6.43 -1.49 15.55
N VAL A 107 -7.68 -1.94 15.38
CA VAL A 107 -8.82 -1.14 14.93
C VAL A 107 -9.70 -0.86 16.14
N ARG A 108 -9.88 0.42 16.46
CA ARG A 108 -10.75 0.85 17.58
C ARG A 108 -11.45 2.16 17.27
N GLN A 109 -12.68 2.28 17.72
CA GLN A 109 -13.45 3.51 17.72
C GLN A 109 -13.42 4.16 19.10
N PHE A 110 -13.36 5.48 19.11
CA PHE A 110 -13.37 6.29 20.32
C PHE A 110 -14.55 7.26 20.27
N PRO A 111 -15.34 7.40 21.35
CA PRO A 111 -16.40 8.39 21.38
C PRO A 111 -15.80 9.79 21.30
N VAL A 112 -16.40 10.67 20.49
CA VAL A 112 -15.94 12.05 20.31
C VAL A 112 -17.12 13.01 20.29
N GLY A 113 -16.88 14.24 20.75
CA GLY A 113 -17.88 15.30 20.72
C GLY A 113 -18.25 15.76 19.29
N LYS A 114 -19.30 16.58 19.20
CA LYS A 114 -19.87 17.11 17.95
C LYS A 114 -18.83 17.72 16.99
N TYR A 115 -17.83 18.42 17.52
CA TYR A 115 -16.82 19.14 16.72
C TYR A 115 -15.68 18.27 16.19
N HIS A 116 -15.57 17.02 16.65
CA HIS A 116 -14.52 16.08 16.24
C HIS A 116 -15.07 14.84 15.53
N SER A 117 -16.39 14.72 15.43
CA SER A 117 -17.06 13.61 14.79
C SER A 117 -17.14 13.81 13.28
N GLY A 118 -16.88 12.73 12.54
CA GLY A 118 -17.18 12.68 11.11
C GLY A 118 -18.69 12.64 10.86
N LYS A 119 -19.08 12.94 9.62
CA LYS A 119 -20.45 12.79 9.13
C LYS A 119 -20.53 11.57 8.22
N SER A 120 -21.65 10.86 8.29
CA SER A 120 -22.05 9.86 7.29
C SER A 120 -22.33 10.55 5.94
N SER A 121 -22.44 9.76 4.87
CA SER A 121 -22.85 10.23 3.54
C SER A 121 -24.21 10.95 3.56
N SER A 122 -25.08 10.63 4.54
CA SER A 122 -26.37 11.30 4.77
C SER A 122 -26.28 12.55 5.67
N GLY A 123 -25.08 13.02 6.01
CA GLY A 123 -24.85 14.20 6.86
C GLY A 123 -25.01 13.95 8.38
N LYS A 124 -25.45 12.76 8.80
CA LYS A 124 -25.60 12.40 10.22
C LYS A 124 -24.24 12.25 10.92
N LEU A 125 -24.10 12.82 12.11
CA LEU A 125 -22.89 12.68 12.94
C LEU A 125 -22.72 11.24 13.41
N LEU A 126 -21.49 10.72 13.33
CA LEU A 126 -21.18 9.34 13.73
C LEU A 126 -21.05 9.18 15.25
N GLY A 127 -20.67 10.23 15.98
CA GLY A 127 -20.40 10.21 17.43
C GLY A 127 -19.08 9.55 17.83
N TYR A 128 -18.30 9.03 16.89
CA TYR A 128 -17.01 8.39 17.15
C TYR A 128 -15.95 8.73 16.10
N LYS A 129 -14.68 8.40 16.42
CA LYS A 129 -13.54 8.42 15.52
C LYS A 129 -12.86 7.06 15.49
N THR A 130 -12.69 6.49 14.30
CA THR A 130 -11.94 5.25 14.11
C THR A 130 -10.45 5.57 14.03
N LEU A 131 -9.66 4.95 14.91
CA LEU A 131 -8.21 4.98 14.85
C LEU A 131 -7.70 3.56 14.56
N ILE A 132 -6.91 3.46 13.50
CA ILE A 132 -6.15 2.26 13.14
C ILE A 132 -4.70 2.56 13.47
N THR A 133 -4.11 1.77 14.36
CA THR A 133 -2.72 1.93 14.81
C THR A 133 -1.98 0.60 14.74
N PRO A 134 -0.65 0.58 14.61
CA PRO A 134 0.12 -0.65 14.81
C PRO A 134 -0.20 -1.27 16.17
N SER A 135 -0.33 -2.59 16.23
CA SER A 135 -0.71 -3.25 17.48
C SER A 135 0.44 -3.20 18.49
N LYS A 136 0.07 -3.15 19.78
CA LYS A 136 1.06 -3.12 20.88
C LYS A 136 1.99 -4.33 20.85
N ALA A 137 1.45 -5.49 20.47
CA ALA A 137 2.23 -6.72 20.32
C ALA A 137 3.30 -6.57 19.22
N LYS A 138 2.94 -6.01 18.06
CA LYS A 138 3.88 -5.82 16.95
C LYS A 138 4.93 -4.75 17.25
N LEU A 139 4.57 -3.68 17.96
CA LEU A 139 5.56 -2.73 18.50
C LEU A 139 6.56 -3.45 19.41
N LYS A 140 6.07 -4.25 20.37
CA LYS A 140 6.93 -5.00 21.30
C LYS A 140 7.86 -5.96 20.57
N THR A 141 7.35 -6.74 19.62
CA THR A 141 8.18 -7.66 18.82
C THR A 141 9.24 -6.90 18.03
N HIS A 142 8.90 -5.73 17.47
CA HIS A 142 9.84 -4.89 16.73
C HIS A 142 10.96 -4.33 17.62
N THR A 143 10.61 -3.76 18.77
CA THR A 143 11.61 -3.22 19.71
C THR A 143 12.48 -4.31 20.33
N GLN A 144 11.92 -5.52 20.54
CA GLN A 144 12.70 -6.70 20.95
C GLN A 144 13.66 -7.15 19.85
N LYS A 145 13.22 -7.19 18.59
CA LYS A 145 14.09 -7.52 17.45
C LYS A 145 15.25 -6.53 17.32
N ILE A 146 14.96 -5.23 17.44
CA ILE A 146 15.98 -4.18 17.46
C ILE A 146 16.94 -4.38 18.64
N GLY A 147 16.41 -4.62 19.85
CA GLY A 147 17.23 -4.86 21.03
C GLY A 147 18.18 -6.04 20.85
N LYS A 148 17.66 -7.17 20.35
CA LYS A 148 18.47 -8.36 20.03
C LYS A 148 19.56 -8.05 19.01
N LEU A 149 19.24 -7.29 17.97
CA LEU A 149 20.21 -6.89 16.95
C LEU A 149 21.33 -6.01 17.55
N ILE A 150 20.98 -5.07 18.42
CA ILE A 150 21.94 -4.22 19.15
C ILE A 150 22.81 -5.08 20.06
N ASP A 151 22.22 -6.08 20.73
CA ASP A 151 22.93 -6.99 21.62
C ASP A 151 23.93 -7.90 20.90
N GLU A 152 23.58 -8.39 19.70
CA GLU A 152 24.48 -9.17 18.83
C GLU A 152 25.65 -8.31 18.32
N HIS A 153 25.42 -7.00 18.17
CA HIS A 153 26.37 -6.04 17.60
C HIS A 153 26.97 -5.11 18.67
N LYS A 154 27.23 -5.61 19.88
CA LYS A 154 27.82 -4.80 20.99
C LYS A 154 29.19 -4.22 20.66
N VAL A 155 30.01 -4.97 19.92
CA VAL A 155 31.43 -4.66 19.68
C VAL A 155 31.66 -3.92 18.36
N VAL A 156 30.69 -3.91 17.44
CA VAL A 156 30.87 -3.30 16.11
C VAL A 156 30.97 -1.77 16.16
N PRO A 157 31.60 -1.14 15.15
CA PRO A 157 31.59 0.31 15.00
C PRO A 157 30.18 0.89 14.88
N GLN A 158 30.03 2.15 15.29
CA GLN A 158 28.74 2.86 15.24
C GLN A 158 28.12 2.86 13.83
N SER A 159 28.94 3.05 12.79
CA SER A 159 28.50 3.06 11.38
C SER A 159 27.83 1.76 10.98
N ASP A 160 28.41 0.64 11.41
CA ASP A 160 27.99 -0.69 11.01
C ASP A 160 26.69 -1.03 11.75
N LEU A 161 26.59 -0.67 13.03
CA LEU A 161 25.34 -0.81 13.78
C LEU A 161 24.19 -0.03 13.09
N ILE A 162 24.46 1.18 12.60
CA ILE A 162 23.47 1.96 11.83
C ILE A 162 23.08 1.24 10.53
N ALA A 163 24.06 0.67 9.81
CA ALA A 163 23.81 -0.07 8.57
C ALA A 163 22.90 -1.29 8.78
N HIS A 164 23.03 -1.99 9.91
CA HIS A 164 22.16 -3.12 10.26
C HIS A 164 20.76 -2.66 10.73
N LEU A 165 20.66 -1.58 11.51
CA LEU A 165 19.39 -1.08 12.04
C LEU A 165 18.49 -0.43 10.98
N ASN A 166 19.08 0.35 10.06
CA ASN A 166 18.32 1.15 9.11
C ASN A 166 17.35 0.35 8.22
N PRO A 167 17.73 -0.79 7.62
CA PRO A 167 16.81 -1.63 6.83
C PRO A 167 15.63 -2.15 7.67
N VAL A 168 15.87 -2.54 8.91
CA VAL A 168 14.82 -3.06 9.82
C VAL A 168 13.83 -1.96 10.18
N ILE A 169 14.32 -0.77 10.53
CA ILE A 169 13.49 0.41 10.81
C ILE A 169 12.69 0.82 9.58
N ARG A 170 13.35 0.91 8.41
CA ARG A 170 12.72 1.28 7.15
C ARG A 170 11.61 0.31 6.75
N GLY A 171 11.86 -0.99 6.79
CA GLY A 171 10.87 -2.00 6.43
C GLY A 171 9.62 -1.91 7.33
N TRP A 172 9.83 -1.78 8.64
CA TRP A 172 8.73 -1.71 9.60
C TRP A 172 7.92 -0.40 9.48
N THR A 173 8.60 0.74 9.35
CA THR A 173 7.94 2.05 9.20
C THR A 173 7.18 2.16 7.89
N ASN A 174 7.70 1.60 6.78
CA ASN A 174 6.99 1.55 5.50
C ASN A 174 5.69 0.76 5.60
N TYR A 175 5.72 -0.43 6.22
CA TYR A 175 4.52 -1.26 6.41
C TYR A 175 3.42 -0.54 7.20
N TYR A 176 3.80 0.22 8.23
CA TYR A 176 2.87 0.94 9.10
C TYR A 176 2.63 2.41 8.68
N SER A 177 3.21 2.87 7.58
CA SER A 177 3.09 4.27 7.13
C SER A 177 1.67 4.66 6.67
N CYS A 178 0.80 3.68 6.40
CA CYS A 178 -0.55 3.93 5.89
C CYS A 178 -1.59 4.29 6.96
N VAL A 179 -1.27 4.06 8.25
CA VAL A 179 -2.21 4.22 9.36
C VAL A 179 -1.77 5.30 10.37
N VAL A 180 -2.50 5.47 11.48
CA VAL A 180 -2.22 6.51 12.49
C VAL A 180 -1.03 6.08 13.36
N SER A 181 0.18 6.11 12.79
CA SER A 181 1.36 5.48 13.41
C SER A 181 2.28 6.45 14.15
N LYS A 182 2.13 7.77 14.00
CA LYS A 182 3.09 8.76 14.54
C LYS A 182 3.36 8.62 16.05
N ARG A 183 2.32 8.42 16.87
CA ARG A 183 2.51 8.22 18.31
C ARG A 183 3.28 6.93 18.62
N ILE A 184 3.00 5.86 17.87
CA ILE A 184 3.67 4.57 18.03
C ILE A 184 5.13 4.66 17.54
N PHE A 185 5.38 5.40 16.47
CA PHE A 185 6.73 5.67 15.96
C PHE A 185 7.57 6.44 16.98
N ASN A 186 6.99 7.47 17.62
CA ASN A 186 7.66 8.16 18.71
C ASN A 186 7.98 7.22 19.88
N GLN A 187 7.05 6.34 20.25
CA GLN A 187 7.29 5.35 21.31
C GLN A 187 8.43 4.38 20.94
N ALA A 188 8.46 3.91 19.68
CA ALA A 188 9.55 3.08 19.17
C ALA A 188 10.90 3.79 19.23
N ASP A 189 10.95 5.07 18.83
CA ASP A 189 12.16 5.89 18.91
C ASP A 189 12.64 6.10 20.36
N THR A 190 11.73 6.30 21.32
CA THR A 190 12.07 6.41 22.74
C THR A 190 12.69 5.10 23.26
N THR A 191 12.10 3.95 22.93
CA THR A 191 12.66 2.65 23.32
C THR A 191 14.02 2.39 22.66
N LEU A 192 14.15 2.67 21.36
CA LEU A 192 15.40 2.55 20.61
C LEU A 192 16.49 3.45 21.20
N PHE A 193 16.16 4.68 21.59
CA PHE A 193 17.11 5.59 22.23
C PHE A 193 17.66 4.98 23.53
N SER A 194 16.80 4.46 24.40
CA SER A 194 17.25 3.81 25.64
C SER A 194 18.14 2.59 25.38
N GLN A 195 17.80 1.77 24.37
CA GLN A 195 18.62 0.61 23.98
C GLN A 195 20.00 1.03 23.45
N LEU A 196 20.06 2.06 22.61
CA LEU A 196 21.31 2.60 22.09
C LEU A 196 22.15 3.28 23.18
N LYS A 197 21.49 3.94 24.13
CA LYS A 197 22.16 4.52 25.30
C LYS A 197 22.85 3.45 26.14
N ALA A 198 22.16 2.36 26.43
CA ALA A 198 22.75 1.22 27.12
C ALA A 198 23.93 0.61 26.35
N TRP A 199 23.81 0.46 25.03
CA TRP A 199 24.91 0.02 24.16
C TRP A 199 26.11 0.97 24.24
N ALA A 200 25.88 2.28 24.21
CA ALA A 200 26.94 3.29 24.28
C ALA A 200 27.66 3.29 25.63
N GLU A 201 26.92 3.18 26.74
CA GLU A 201 27.45 3.11 28.10
C GLU A 201 28.24 1.82 28.34
N HIS A 202 27.75 0.69 27.84
CA HIS A 202 28.46 -0.59 27.95
C HIS A 202 29.86 -0.56 27.32
N ARG A 203 30.04 0.20 26.24
CA ARG A 203 31.35 0.34 25.57
C ARG A 203 32.34 1.24 26.32
N HIS A 204 31.87 2.03 27.28
CA HIS A 204 32.68 3.00 28.00
C HIS A 204 32.35 2.97 29.50
N PRO A 205 32.66 1.85 30.20
CA PRO A 205 32.28 1.66 31.60
C PRO A 205 32.86 2.73 32.54
N ASN A 206 34.01 3.31 32.19
CA ASN A 206 34.71 4.33 32.99
C ASN A 206 34.34 5.77 32.58
N LYS A 207 33.33 5.98 31.73
CA LYS A 207 32.90 7.30 31.27
C LYS A 207 31.48 7.60 31.73
N SER A 208 31.19 8.88 31.94
CA SER A 208 29.85 9.31 32.34
C SER A 208 28.84 9.16 31.19
N SER A 209 27.57 8.99 31.54
CA SER A 209 26.45 8.95 30.59
C SER A 209 26.43 10.17 29.65
N ARG A 210 26.76 11.37 30.19
CA ARG A 210 26.86 12.61 29.41
C ARG A 210 27.94 12.52 28.33
N TRP A 211 29.10 11.97 28.65
CA TRP A 211 30.17 11.79 27.68
C TRP A 211 29.77 10.80 26.58
N SER A 212 29.13 9.68 26.93
CA SER A 212 28.62 8.71 25.96
C SER A 212 27.60 9.33 25.01
N CYS A 213 26.68 10.14 25.54
CA CYS A 213 25.73 10.91 24.74
C CYS A 213 26.44 11.86 23.75
N GLN A 214 27.41 12.65 24.22
CA GLN A 214 28.15 13.60 23.38
C GLN A 214 28.99 12.91 22.30
N LYS A 215 29.49 11.69 22.56
CA LYS A 215 30.31 10.94 21.61
C LYS A 215 29.51 10.36 20.45
N TYR A 216 28.32 9.81 20.72
CA TYR A 216 27.56 9.05 19.73
C TYR A 216 26.33 9.78 19.16
N TRP A 217 25.83 10.81 19.85
CA TRP A 217 24.72 11.63 19.37
C TRP A 217 25.22 13.02 18.97
N GLN A 218 24.73 13.48 17.83
CA GLN A 218 25.08 14.78 17.26
C GLN A 218 23.86 15.63 17.04
N THR A 219 24.10 16.93 16.98
CA THR A 219 23.14 17.91 16.48
C THR A 219 23.17 17.95 14.97
N VAL A 220 22.02 17.66 14.33
CA VAL A 220 21.82 17.82 12.89
C VAL A 220 20.56 18.66 12.69
N GLY A 221 20.73 19.88 12.17
CA GLY A 221 19.63 20.85 12.09
C GLY A 221 19.13 21.21 13.50
N SER A 222 17.83 21.02 13.73
CA SER A 222 17.19 21.25 15.04
C SER A 222 17.18 20.03 15.98
N ASP A 223 17.65 18.87 15.52
CA ASP A 223 17.62 17.63 16.30
C ASP A 223 18.98 17.39 16.97
N ASN A 224 19.02 17.57 18.29
CA ASN A 224 20.23 17.41 19.11
C ASN A 224 20.57 15.94 19.44
N TRP A 225 19.70 15.01 19.08
CA TRP A 225 19.80 13.61 19.49
C TRP A 225 19.82 12.68 18.28
N VAL A 226 20.69 12.95 17.31
CA VAL A 226 20.85 12.11 16.12
C VAL A 226 22.01 11.15 16.32
N PHE A 227 21.72 9.84 16.37
CA PHE A 227 22.76 8.81 16.46
C PHE A 227 23.54 8.73 15.14
N LYS A 228 24.74 9.29 15.13
CA LYS A 228 25.55 9.53 13.92
C LYS A 228 27.06 9.59 14.28
N PRO A 229 27.96 9.04 13.45
CA PRO A 229 29.41 9.22 13.61
C PRO A 229 29.87 10.62 13.16
N HIS A 230 30.90 11.20 13.79
CA HIS A 230 31.39 12.57 13.48
C HIS A 230 31.83 12.71 12.02
N ASN A 231 32.62 11.77 11.54
CA ASN A 231 33.29 11.86 10.25
C ASN A 231 32.56 11.10 9.13
N GLN A 232 31.29 10.76 9.32
CA GLN A 232 30.51 10.01 8.33
C GLN A 232 29.14 10.64 8.10
N LYS A 233 28.64 10.50 6.86
CA LYS A 233 27.30 10.98 6.47
C LYS A 233 26.18 10.05 6.93
N ILE A 234 26.50 8.80 7.28
CA ILE A 234 25.49 7.82 7.71
C ILE A 234 24.87 8.24 9.05
N ARG A 235 23.54 8.21 9.14
CA ARG A 235 22.80 8.46 10.38
C ARG A 235 21.72 7.41 10.55
N LEU A 236 21.34 7.18 11.81
CA LEU A 236 20.22 6.31 12.12
C LEU A 236 18.90 6.96 11.67
N LEU A 237 18.08 6.20 10.95
CA LEU A 237 16.73 6.60 10.61
C LEU A 237 15.86 6.60 11.87
N LYS A 238 15.08 7.67 12.07
CA LYS A 238 14.09 7.73 13.14
C LYS A 238 12.73 7.29 12.61
N HIS A 239 12.00 6.50 13.39
CA HIS A 239 10.67 6.05 13.02
C HIS A 239 9.75 7.24 12.76
N ARG A 240 9.83 8.27 13.62
CA ARG A 240 9.00 9.47 13.54
C ARG A 240 9.20 10.31 12.28
N GLU A 241 10.36 10.21 11.62
CA GLU A 241 10.65 10.94 10.38
C GLU A 241 9.85 10.37 9.20
N THR A 242 9.40 9.11 9.27
CA THR A 242 8.64 8.48 8.18
C THR A 242 7.29 9.20 7.98
N PRO A 243 6.98 9.73 6.79
CA PRO A 243 5.70 10.37 6.53
C PRO A 243 4.56 9.35 6.58
N ILE A 244 3.38 9.79 7.03
CA ILE A 244 2.17 8.97 6.95
C ILE A 244 1.54 9.19 5.58
N VAL A 245 1.45 8.14 4.78
CA VAL A 245 0.90 8.18 3.42
C VAL A 245 -0.37 7.32 3.39
N ARG A 246 -1.53 7.96 3.33
CA ARG A 246 -2.81 7.24 3.38
C ARG A 246 -2.98 6.36 2.15
N HIS A 247 -3.34 5.09 2.39
CA HIS A 247 -3.64 4.17 1.31
C HIS A 247 -4.98 4.53 0.66
N ILE A 248 -4.99 4.61 -0.67
CA ILE A 248 -6.20 4.80 -1.47
C ILE A 248 -6.70 3.40 -1.84
N GLN A 249 -7.94 3.04 -1.50
CA GLN A 249 -8.49 1.72 -1.81
C GLN A 249 -8.64 1.50 -3.32
N VAL A 250 -8.56 0.23 -3.76
CA VAL A 250 -8.98 -0.17 -5.12
C VAL A 250 -10.47 0.09 -5.28
N GLN A 251 -10.87 0.65 -6.43
CA GLN A 251 -12.28 0.91 -6.70
C GLN A 251 -12.99 -0.38 -7.09
N GLY A 252 -14.05 -0.73 -6.34
CA GLY A 252 -14.93 -1.85 -6.65
C GLY A 252 -14.20 -3.18 -6.79
N SER A 253 -14.50 -3.90 -7.88
CA SER A 253 -13.91 -5.18 -8.24
C SER A 253 -12.75 -5.07 -9.23
N ARG A 254 -12.16 -3.87 -9.39
CA ARG A 254 -11.04 -3.68 -10.31
C ARG A 254 -9.88 -4.61 -9.95
N SER A 255 -9.28 -5.20 -10.96
CA SER A 255 -8.18 -6.16 -10.86
C SER A 255 -7.02 -5.66 -11.71
N PRO A 256 -5.74 -5.80 -11.32
CA PRO A 256 -4.61 -5.53 -12.22
C PRO A 256 -4.61 -6.33 -13.53
N PHE A 257 -5.57 -7.23 -13.72
CA PHE A 257 -5.77 -8.06 -14.91
C PHE A 257 -7.11 -7.75 -15.60
N ASP A 258 -7.77 -6.63 -15.29
CA ASP A 258 -9.05 -6.22 -15.88
C ASP A 258 -8.90 -5.41 -17.18
N GLY A 259 -7.67 -5.18 -17.65
CA GLY A 259 -7.39 -4.38 -18.84
C GLY A 259 -7.46 -2.87 -18.63
N ASP A 260 -7.78 -2.36 -17.43
CA ASP A 260 -7.80 -0.92 -17.14
C ASP A 260 -6.39 -0.37 -16.90
N TRP A 261 -5.61 -0.32 -17.97
CA TRP A 261 -4.24 0.15 -17.94
C TRP A 261 -4.12 1.60 -17.46
N VAL A 262 -5.15 2.43 -17.65
CA VAL A 262 -5.14 3.83 -17.23
C VAL A 262 -5.22 3.94 -15.70
N TYR A 263 -6.14 3.19 -15.10
CA TYR A 263 -6.24 3.11 -13.65
C TYR A 263 -5.00 2.47 -13.02
N TRP A 264 -4.50 1.36 -13.57
CA TRP A 264 -3.40 0.63 -12.96
C TRP A 264 -2.02 1.23 -13.26
N SER A 265 -1.80 1.87 -14.40
CA SER A 265 -0.55 2.60 -14.68
C SER A 265 -0.36 3.80 -13.75
N SER A 266 -1.43 4.55 -13.48
CA SER A 266 -1.41 5.68 -12.55
C SER A 266 -1.20 5.24 -11.09
N ARG A 267 -1.66 4.04 -10.73
CA ARG A 267 -1.58 3.48 -9.36
C ARG A 267 -0.32 2.67 -9.06
N MET A 268 0.10 1.79 -9.97
CA MET A 268 1.23 0.87 -9.77
C MET A 268 2.53 1.40 -10.38
N GLY A 269 2.46 2.33 -11.34
CA GLY A 269 3.62 2.86 -12.07
C GLY A 269 4.29 1.87 -13.03
N LYS A 270 4.18 0.56 -12.77
CA LYS A 270 4.53 -0.55 -13.68
C LYS A 270 3.37 -1.55 -13.66
N HIS A 271 2.83 -1.88 -14.82
CA HIS A 271 1.81 -2.91 -14.98
C HIS A 271 2.49 -4.23 -15.39
N PRO A 272 2.08 -5.41 -14.85
CA PRO A 272 2.66 -6.69 -15.25
C PRO A 272 2.42 -7.02 -16.73
N GLU A 273 1.26 -6.62 -17.28
CA GLU A 273 0.85 -6.95 -18.65
C GLU A 273 0.95 -5.79 -19.64
N ALA A 274 1.13 -4.55 -19.18
CA ALA A 274 1.25 -3.43 -20.12
C ALA A 274 2.70 -3.37 -20.63
N PRO A 275 2.92 -3.21 -21.95
CA PRO A 275 4.25 -2.99 -22.48
C PRO A 275 4.94 -1.83 -21.75
N ILE A 276 6.19 -2.02 -21.35
CA ILE A 276 6.95 -1.04 -20.54
C ILE A 276 6.92 0.36 -21.19
N ARG A 277 6.97 0.42 -22.54
CA ARG A 277 6.89 1.67 -23.29
C ARG A 277 5.55 2.37 -23.09
N VAL A 278 4.42 1.66 -23.20
CA VAL A 278 3.06 2.20 -23.00
C VAL A 278 2.88 2.70 -21.56
N ALA A 279 3.28 1.92 -20.56
CA ALA A 279 3.17 2.31 -19.15
C ALA A 279 4.00 3.57 -18.83
N THR A 280 5.20 3.68 -19.41
CA THR A 280 6.08 4.85 -19.26
C THR A 280 5.44 6.08 -19.91
N LEU A 281 4.93 5.96 -21.14
CA LEU A 281 4.29 7.06 -21.86
C LEU A 281 3.00 7.53 -21.21
N LEU A 282 2.14 6.62 -20.74
CA LEU A 282 0.95 6.96 -19.93
C LEU A 282 1.33 7.80 -18.71
N LYS A 283 2.41 7.45 -18.02
CA LYS A 283 2.90 8.21 -16.88
C LYS A 283 3.44 9.60 -17.27
N MET A 284 4.25 9.67 -18.32
CA MET A 284 4.81 10.94 -18.84
C MET A 284 3.71 11.89 -19.31
N GLN A 285 2.70 11.36 -19.98
CA GLN A 285 1.56 12.10 -20.54
C GLN A 285 0.39 12.27 -19.57
N LYS A 286 0.53 11.80 -18.32
CA LYS A 286 -0.51 11.86 -17.28
C LYS A 286 -1.84 11.24 -17.74
N GLY A 287 -1.77 10.14 -18.50
CA GLY A 287 -2.92 9.40 -19.01
C GLY A 287 -3.70 10.10 -20.12
N LYS A 288 -3.11 11.12 -20.77
CA LYS A 288 -3.76 11.86 -21.87
C LYS A 288 -3.14 11.55 -23.22
N CYS A 289 -3.97 11.49 -24.25
CA CYS A 289 -3.54 11.48 -25.64
C CYS A 289 -2.93 12.85 -25.98
N THR A 290 -1.74 12.87 -26.60
CA THR A 290 -1.05 14.11 -26.97
C THR A 290 -1.64 14.81 -28.19
N HIS A 291 -2.42 14.10 -29.01
CA HIS A 291 -3.10 14.67 -30.19
C HIS A 291 -4.43 15.33 -29.82
N CYS A 292 -5.37 14.60 -29.20
CA CYS A 292 -6.69 15.16 -28.85
C CYS A 292 -6.80 15.74 -27.43
N GLY A 293 -5.81 15.50 -26.55
CA GLY A 293 -5.80 16.01 -25.17
C GLY A 293 -6.75 15.31 -24.20
N LEU A 294 -7.56 14.35 -24.67
CA LEU A 294 -8.48 13.56 -23.86
C LEU A 294 -7.75 12.46 -23.07
N PHE A 295 -8.36 12.01 -21.98
CA PHE A 295 -7.85 10.88 -21.20
C PHE A 295 -8.13 9.57 -21.93
N PHE A 296 -7.16 8.66 -21.86
CA PHE A 296 -7.38 7.29 -22.27
C PHE A 296 -8.40 6.62 -21.34
N HIS A 297 -9.23 5.78 -21.92
CA HIS A 297 -10.12 4.84 -21.27
C HIS A 297 -9.60 3.42 -21.46
N HIS A 298 -10.07 2.47 -20.64
CA HIS A 298 -9.63 1.08 -20.71
C HIS A 298 -10.03 0.36 -22.00
N GLU A 299 -11.07 0.85 -22.68
CA GLU A 299 -11.55 0.31 -23.96
C GLU A 299 -10.84 0.96 -25.16
N ASP A 300 -10.03 1.99 -24.94
CA ASP A 300 -9.37 2.70 -26.03
C ASP A 300 -8.18 1.92 -26.58
N LEU A 301 -8.10 1.85 -27.91
CA LEU A 301 -6.90 1.39 -28.59
C LEU A 301 -5.79 2.43 -28.43
N MET A 302 -4.73 2.04 -27.73
CA MET A 302 -3.55 2.88 -27.46
C MET A 302 -2.39 2.49 -28.39
N GLU A 303 -1.90 3.45 -29.16
CA GLU A 303 -0.82 3.23 -30.11
C GLU A 303 0.36 4.17 -29.81
N ILE A 304 1.57 3.62 -29.94
CA ILE A 304 2.81 4.38 -29.78
C ILE A 304 3.18 4.98 -31.13
N ASP A 305 3.36 6.29 -31.14
CA ASP A 305 3.74 7.09 -32.29
C ASP A 305 5.03 7.89 -32.01
N HIS A 306 5.68 8.36 -33.07
CA HIS A 306 6.80 9.30 -32.99
C HIS A 306 6.33 10.73 -33.25
N LYS A 307 6.61 11.67 -32.34
CA LYS A 307 6.30 13.10 -32.49
C LYS A 307 6.87 13.66 -33.80
N ILE A 308 8.13 13.35 -34.07
CA ILE A 308 8.76 13.52 -35.38
C ILE A 308 8.81 12.14 -36.02
N PRO A 309 8.17 11.92 -37.19
CA PRO A 309 8.21 10.65 -37.90
C PRO A 309 9.63 10.18 -38.16
N ARG A 310 9.86 8.87 -38.15
CA ARG A 310 11.18 8.29 -38.49
C ARG A 310 11.64 8.66 -39.91
N SER A 311 10.69 8.79 -40.84
CA SER A 311 10.95 9.27 -42.22
C SER A 311 11.55 10.68 -42.26
N GLN A 312 11.24 11.51 -41.26
CA GLN A 312 11.74 12.89 -41.13
C GLN A 312 12.92 13.00 -40.15
N GLY A 313 13.62 11.89 -39.87
CA GLY A 313 14.78 11.86 -38.99
C GLY A 313 14.48 11.74 -37.48
N GLY A 314 13.23 11.44 -37.11
CA GLY A 314 12.83 11.21 -35.73
C GLY A 314 13.52 9.99 -35.09
N LYS A 315 14.04 10.15 -33.87
CA LYS A 315 14.72 9.08 -33.12
C LYS A 315 13.74 8.21 -32.33
N ASP A 316 14.09 6.95 -32.08
CA ASP A 316 13.32 6.03 -31.21
C ASP A 316 13.67 6.22 -29.72
N SER A 317 13.54 7.45 -29.22
CA SER A 317 13.78 7.78 -27.81
C SER A 317 12.49 8.24 -27.12
N TYR A 318 12.39 8.06 -25.80
CA TYR A 318 11.21 8.45 -25.03
C TYR A 318 10.85 9.94 -25.16
N ASP A 319 11.80 10.80 -25.49
CA ASP A 319 11.55 12.23 -25.73
C ASP A 319 10.77 12.48 -27.03
N ASN A 320 10.96 11.60 -28.04
CA ASN A 320 10.29 11.64 -29.33
C ASN A 320 9.11 10.66 -29.43
N LEU A 321 8.92 9.77 -28.47
CA LEU A 321 7.75 8.89 -28.42
C LEU A 321 6.54 9.61 -27.80
N GLN A 322 5.35 9.25 -28.27
CA GLN A 322 4.09 9.66 -27.71
C GLN A 322 3.06 8.53 -27.83
N LEU A 323 2.04 8.56 -26.97
CA LEU A 323 0.93 7.62 -26.97
C LEU A 323 -0.33 8.33 -27.44
N LEU A 324 -1.00 7.74 -28.42
CA LEU A 324 -2.21 8.28 -29.07
C LEU A 324 -3.35 7.27 -29.01
N HIS A 325 -4.59 7.74 -29.15
CA HIS A 325 -5.71 6.85 -29.50
C HIS A 325 -5.50 6.34 -30.94
N GLY A 326 -5.97 5.14 -31.28
CA GLY A 326 -5.86 4.61 -32.66
C GLY A 326 -6.36 5.59 -33.73
N HIS A 327 -7.56 6.16 -33.55
CA HIS A 327 -8.08 7.17 -34.48
C HIS A 327 -7.24 8.47 -34.54
N CYS A 328 -6.56 8.83 -33.44
CA CYS A 328 -5.65 9.98 -33.42
C CYS A 328 -4.32 9.66 -34.11
N HIS A 329 -3.86 8.41 -33.99
CA HIS A 329 -2.68 7.91 -34.68
C HIS A 329 -2.89 7.93 -36.19
N ASP A 330 -4.04 7.45 -36.67
CA ASP A 330 -4.41 7.47 -38.09
C ASP A 330 -4.48 8.89 -38.65
N ALA A 331 -5.14 9.80 -37.90
CA ALA A 331 -5.25 11.21 -38.28
C ALA A 331 -3.88 11.88 -38.37
N LYS A 332 -3.00 11.66 -37.39
CA LYS A 332 -1.65 12.20 -37.39
C LYS A 332 -0.81 11.63 -38.53
N THR A 333 -0.84 10.32 -38.74
CA THR A 333 -0.07 9.65 -39.80
C THR A 333 -0.46 10.19 -41.17
N THR A 334 -1.76 10.45 -41.38
CA THR A 334 -2.26 11.08 -42.61
C THR A 334 -1.69 12.48 -42.80
N ALA A 335 -1.67 13.30 -41.74
CA ALA A 335 -1.11 14.65 -41.78
C ALA A 335 0.42 14.63 -42.03
N ASP A 336 1.15 13.74 -41.37
CA ASP A 336 2.60 13.60 -41.52
C ASP A 336 3.01 13.22 -42.94
N ASN A 337 2.23 12.36 -43.60
CA ASN A 337 2.46 11.94 -44.99
C ASN A 337 2.08 13.03 -46.01
N ALA A 338 1.08 13.87 -45.71
CA ALA A 338 0.69 14.97 -46.58
C ALA A 338 1.80 16.05 -46.71
N VAL A 339 2.65 16.21 -45.69
CA VAL A 339 3.76 17.18 -45.68
C VAL A 339 4.96 16.71 -46.52
N THR A 340 5.01 15.41 -46.87
CA THR A 340 6.16 14.79 -47.57
C THR A 340 6.09 14.77 -49.09
N VAL A 341 5.05 15.35 -49.71
CA VAL A 341 5.02 15.51 -51.17
C VAL A 341 5.80 16.79 -51.50
N PRO A 342 6.99 16.74 -52.14
CA PRO A 342 7.62 17.94 -52.62
C PRO A 342 6.69 18.56 -53.66
N GLU A 343 6.39 19.86 -53.53
CA GLU A 343 5.85 20.62 -54.66
C GLU A 343 6.81 20.42 -55.83
N ILE A 344 6.32 19.82 -56.91
CA ILE A 344 7.08 19.76 -58.15
C ILE A 344 7.15 21.21 -58.61
N ASP A 345 8.35 21.79 -58.57
CA ASP A 345 8.63 23.12 -59.06
C ASP A 345 8.10 23.25 -60.50
N GLU A 346 7.37 24.33 -60.82
CA GLU A 346 6.85 24.59 -62.17
C GLU A 346 7.99 24.59 -63.22
N ASP A 347 9.22 24.87 -62.80
CA ASP A 347 10.42 24.75 -63.63
C ASP A 347 10.71 23.31 -64.10
N TYR A 348 10.34 22.28 -63.34
CA TYR A 348 10.52 20.88 -63.73
C TYR A 348 9.48 20.43 -64.78
N LEU A 349 8.28 21.00 -64.74
CA LEU A 349 7.23 20.78 -65.76
C LEU A 349 7.54 21.55 -67.05
N ASN A 350 8.16 22.73 -66.95
CA ASN A 350 8.57 23.53 -68.12
C ASN A 350 9.82 22.99 -68.83
N CYS A 351 10.69 22.24 -68.14
CA CYS A 351 11.92 21.69 -68.73
C CYS A 351 11.73 20.32 -69.42
N ASN A 352 10.55 19.70 -69.37
CA ASN A 352 10.34 18.39 -69.99
C ASN A 352 8.91 18.23 -70.56
N PRO A 353 8.60 18.88 -71.71
CA PRO A 353 7.31 18.73 -72.36
C PRO A 353 7.32 17.49 -73.26
N PHE A 354 6.97 16.33 -72.71
CA PHE A 354 6.51 15.17 -73.48
C PHE A 354 5.41 14.41 -72.74
#